data_AF-A0A4R3P6V9-F1
#
_entry.id   AF-A0A4R3P6V9-F1
#
_cell.length_a   1.000
_cell.length_b   1.000
_cell.length_c   1.000
_cell.angle_alpha   90.00
_cell.angle_beta   90.00
_cell.angle_gamma   90.00
#
_symmetry.space_group_name_H-M   'P 1'
#
loop_
_entity.id
_entity.type
_entity.pdbx_description
1 polymer ?
#
loop_
_entity_poly.entity_id
_entity_poly.type
_entity_poly.pdbx_seq_one_letter_code
_entity_poly.pdbx_strand_id
1 'polypeptide(L)' 'MNTMPHELVWGEIYFPPLLLVIALAYVLTILTGSIATKLGLHKYVAFPAIAELSLIVIFVGVIGQFITIF' A
#
# COMPACT_ATOMS: atom_id res chain seq x y z
N MET A 1 -17.53 5.15 -19.96
CA MET A 1 -17.23 6.22 -18.99
C MET A 1 -17.68 5.71 -17.63
N ASN A 2 -16.76 5.12 -16.87
CA ASN A 2 -17.09 4.47 -15.60
C ASN A 2 -16.91 5.51 -14.48
N THR A 3 -17.99 6.20 -14.11
CA THR A 3 -18.02 7.12 -12.97
C THR A 3 -18.10 6.31 -11.67
N MET A 4 -17.04 5.56 -11.37
CA MET A 4 -16.81 5.19 -9.99
C MET A 4 -16.44 6.50 -9.26
N PRO A 5 -17.04 6.82 -8.10
CA PRO A 5 -16.74 8.07 -7.42
C PRO A 5 -15.23 8.17 -7.21
N HIS A 6 -14.61 9.27 -7.66
CA HIS A 6 -13.19 9.55 -7.43
C HIS A 6 -12.87 9.84 -5.96
N GLU A 7 -13.88 9.72 -5.10
CA GLU A 7 -13.82 10.02 -3.68
C GLU A 7 -14.45 8.85 -2.92
N LEU A 8 -13.75 8.37 -1.90
CA LEU A 8 -14.28 7.38 -1.01
C LEU A 8 -15.29 8.07 -0.09
N VAL A 9 -16.56 7.66 -0.16
CA VAL A 9 -17.62 8.23 0.69
C VAL A 9 -17.89 7.30 1.85
N TRP A 10 -17.69 7.78 3.07
CA TRP A 10 -18.12 7.12 4.29
C TRP A 10 -19.11 8.01 5.04
N GLY A 11 -20.41 7.76 4.81
CA GLY A 11 -21.46 8.66 5.29
C GLY A 11 -21.37 10.00 4.56
N GLU A 12 -21.07 11.07 5.29
CA GLU A 12 -20.87 12.42 4.74
C GLU A 12 -19.39 12.83 4.62
N ILE A 13 -18.48 11.92 4.97
CA ILE A 13 -17.03 12.19 4.96
C ILE A 13 -16.44 11.67 3.65
N TYR A 14 -15.87 12.59 2.88
CA TYR A 14 -15.18 12.32 1.63
C TYR A 14 -13.68 12.19 1.88
N PHE A 15 -13.09 11.04 1.56
CA PHE A 15 -11.65 10.82 1.66
C PHE A 15 -11.02 10.51 0.30
N PRO A 16 -9.79 11.02 0.03
CA PRO A 16 -9.06 10.68 -1.17
C PRO A 16 -8.80 9.16 -1.24
N PRO A 17 -9.11 8.48 -2.35
CA PRO A 17 -8.83 7.05 -2.51
C PRO A 17 -7.35 6.71 -2.28
N LEU A 18 -6.44 7.64 -2.59
CA LEU A 18 -5.01 7.50 -2.33
C LEU A 18 -4.70 7.23 -0.86
N LEU A 19 -5.44 7.84 0.07
CA LEU A 19 -5.21 7.65 1.50
C LEU A 19 -5.51 6.20 1.90
N LEU A 20 -6.61 5.65 1.39
CA LEU A 20 -6.98 4.25 1.61
C LEU A 20 -5.92 3.31 1.01
N VAL A 21 -5.50 3.57 -0.23
CA VAL A 21 -4.50 2.76 -0.93
C VAL A 21 -3.17 2.74 -0.17
N ILE A 22 -2.68 3.91 0.27
CA ILE A 22 -1.44 4.01 1.05
C ILE A 22 -1.58 3.30 2.40
N ALA A 23 -2.72 3.43 3.08
CA ALA A 23 -2.96 2.75 4.35
C ALA A 23 -2.90 1.22 4.19
N LEU A 24 -3.56 0.67 3.16
CA LEU A 24 -3.52 -0.76 2.84
C LEU A 24 -2.11 -1.22 2.46
N ALA A 25 -1.42 -0.46 1.61
CA ALA A 25 -0.04 -0.75 1.21
C ALA A 25 0.91 -0.78 2.41
N TYR A 26 0.77 0.17 3.34
CA TYR A 26 1.57 0.23 4.56
C TYR A 26 1.37 -1.00 5.45
N VAL A 27 0.11 -1.42 5.65
CA VAL A 27 -0.21 -2.65 6.41
C VAL A 27 0.42 -3.88 5.75
N LEU A 28 0.33 -4.01 4.43
CA LEU A 28 0.97 -5.10 3.68
C LEU A 28 2.50 -5.08 3.77
N THR A 29 3.12 -3.89 3.76
CA THR A 29 4.57 -3.74 3.96
C THR A 29 4.99 -4.24 5.33
N ILE A 30 4.28 -3.87 6.40
CA ILE A 30 4.58 -4.36 7.75
C ILE A 30 4.43 -5.88 7.83
N LEU A 31 3.34 -6.44 7.28
CA LEU A 31 3.11 -7.88 7.26
C LEU A 31 4.24 -8.61 6.51
N THR A 32 4.58 -8.13 5.32
CA THR A 32 5.64 -8.69 4.48
C THR A 32 7.00 -8.59 5.15
N GLY A 33 7.32 -7.44 5.75
CA GLY A 33 8.55 -7.22 6.51
C GLY A 33 8.64 -8.14 7.74
N SER A 34 7.53 -8.32 8.46
CA SER A 34 7.46 -9.24 9.60
C SER A 34 7.68 -10.70 9.18
N ILE A 35 7.05 -11.14 8.10
CA ILE A 35 7.24 -12.48 7.54
C ILE A 35 8.68 -12.65 7.06
N ALA A 36 9.23 -11.70 6.30
CA ALA A 36 10.60 -11.72 5.83
C ALA A 36 11.61 -11.79 6.99
N THR A 37 11.34 -11.08 8.08
CA THR A 37 12.16 -11.11 9.29
C THR A 37 12.12 -12.49 9.94
N LYS A 38 10.92 -13.07 10.12
CA LYS A 38 10.73 -14.42 10.67
C LYS A 38 11.39 -15.51 9.83
N LEU A 39 11.41 -15.36 8.51
CA LEU A 39 12.08 -16.28 7.57
C LEU A 39 13.60 -16.05 7.50
N GLY A 40 14.13 -15.07 8.23
CA GLY A 40 15.56 -14.74 8.20
C GLY A 40 16.01 -14.08 6.90
N LEU A 41 15.09 -13.57 6.07
CA LEU A 41 15.41 -12.90 4.80
C LEU A 41 15.99 -11.50 5.01
N HIS A 42 15.79 -10.90 6.19
CA HIS A 42 16.34 -9.60 6.56
C HIS A 42 17.87 -9.54 6.42
N LYS A 43 18.58 -10.68 6.57
CA LYS A 43 20.03 -10.78 6.39
C LYS A 43 20.52 -10.57 4.94
N TYR A 44 19.62 -10.69 3.96
CA TYR A 44 19.92 -10.47 2.55
C TYR A 44 19.56 -9.05 2.08
N VAL A 45 19.00 -8.22 2.96
CA VAL A 45 18.59 -6.86 2.66
C VAL A 45 19.64 -5.89 3.20
N ALA A 46 20.45 -5.30 2.31
CA ALA A 46 21.49 -4.35 2.69
C ALA A 46 20.91 -3.05 3.29
N PHE A 47 19.77 -2.58 2.76
CA PHE A 47 19.12 -1.33 3.19
C PHE A 47 17.64 -1.57 3.53
N PRO A 48 17.32 -1.92 4.78
CA PRO A 48 15.95 -2.25 5.19
C PRO A 48 14.93 -1.15 4.89
N ALA A 49 15.28 0.12 5.17
CA ALA A 49 14.39 1.24 4.90
C ALA A 49 14.06 1.42 3.41
N ILE A 50 15.04 1.20 2.53
CA ILE A 50 14.82 1.28 1.07
C ILE A 50 13.94 0.12 0.61
N ALA A 51 14.13 -1.08 1.16
CA ALA A 51 13.29 -2.23 0.85
C ALA A 51 11.83 -2.00 1.28
N GLU A 52 11.59 -1.44 2.46
CA GLU A 52 10.25 -1.08 2.93
C GLU A 52 9.59 -0.02 2.05
N LEU A 53 10.30 1.06 1.71
CA LEU A 53 9.80 2.07 0.78
C LEU A 53 9.46 1.46 -0.59
N SER A 54 10.32 0.57 -1.10
CA SER A 54 10.08 -0.12 -2.36
C SER A 54 8.82 -0.99 -2.29
N LEU A 55 8.62 -1.73 -1.20
CA LEU A 55 7.40 -2.51 -0.99
C LEU A 55 6.14 -1.64 -0.93
N ILE A 56 6.20 -0.48 -0.25
CA ILE A 56 5.07 0.47 -0.23
C ILE A 56 4.73 0.90 -1.66
N VAL A 57 5.72 1.32 -2.46
CA VAL A 57 5.48 1.76 -3.85
C VAL A 57 4.90 0.63 -4.70
N ILE A 58 5.43 -0.59 -4.58
CA ILE A 58 4.93 -1.76 -5.30
C ILE A 58 3.48 -2.04 -4.90
N PHE A 59 3.16 -2.06 -3.60
CA PHE A 59 1.80 -2.33 -3.14
C PHE A 59 0.82 -1.22 -3.51
N VAL A 60 1.21 0.06 -3.42
CA VAL A 60 0.39 1.18 -3.92
C VAL A 60 0.10 1.00 -5.41
N GLY A 61 1.11 0.67 -6.22
CA GLY A 61 0.94 0.46 -7.66
C GLY A 61 0.00 -0.70 -7.98
N VAL A 62 0.13 -1.82 -7.26
CA VAL A 62 -0.73 -3.00 -7.43
C VAL A 62 -2.16 -2.73 -6.97
N ILE A 63 -2.36 -2.20 -5.77
CA ILE A 63 -3.70 -1.89 -5.22
C ILE A 63 -4.39 -0.82 -6.06
N GLY A 64 -3.63 0.16 -6.55
CA GLY A 64 -4.10 1.21 -7.44
C GLY A 64 -4.66 0.74 -8.78
N GLN A 65 -4.40 -0.51 -9.19
CA GLN A 65 -5.07 -1.11 -10.35
C GLN A 65 -6.53 -1.49 -10.04
N PHE A 66 -6.88 -1.67 -8.77
CA PHE A 66 -8.21 -2.09 -8.32
C PHE A 66 -9.01 -0.96 -7.68
N ILE A 67 -8.33 0.06 -7.14
CA ILE A 67 -8.94 1.26 -6.57
C ILE A 67 -8.51 2.44 -7.42
N THR A 68 -9.46 3.10 -8.09
CA THR A 68 -9.19 4.28 -8.90
C THR A 68 -8.66 5.41 -8.02
N ILE A 69 -7.37 5.73 -8.19
CA ILE A 69 -6.68 6.80 -7.46
C ILE A 69 -6.60 8.10 -8.26
N PHE A 70 -6.87 8.05 -9.57
CA PHE A 70 -6.83 9.15 -10.53
C PHE A 70 -7.98 9.05 -11.53
#